data_AF-A0A2D6MCL9-F1
#
_entry.id   AF-A0A2D6MCL9-F1
#
_cell.length_a   1.000
_cell.length_b   1.000
_cell.length_c   1.000
_cell.angle_alpha   90.00
_cell.angle_beta   90.00
_cell.angle_gamma   90.00
#
_symmetry.space_group_name_H-M   'P 1'
#
loop_
_entity.id
_entity.type
_entity.pdbx_description
1 polymer ?
#
loop_
_entity_poly.entity_id
_entity_poly.type
_entity_poly.pdbx_seq_one_letter_code
_entity_poly.pdbx_strand_id
1 'polypeptide(L)'
;MIRKYVKAILESDVLKTNAGIVIVRKFDNEWKVLCLQKHDGTYDITKGMIEPGESPIEAALREAYEESGIDDLSFTWGSDPISYGKGVCFVAQTSQDPIILPNPVTGIVEHKSYKWKSFKDTTESILNYLIPAIHYAQNLVEEL
;
A
#
# COMPACT_ATOMS: atom_id res chain seq x y z
N MET A 1 -24.75 -12.63 -23.58
CA MET A 1 -24.79 -11.90 -22.29
C MET A 1 -24.20 -12.70 -21.12
N ILE A 2 -24.55 -13.98 -20.94
CA ILE A 2 -24.07 -14.81 -19.81
C ILE A 2 -22.53 -14.97 -19.74
N ARG A 3 -21.83 -15.12 -20.88
CA ARG A 3 -20.36 -15.25 -20.91
C ARG A 3 -19.60 -14.06 -20.30
N LYS A 4 -20.15 -12.84 -20.36
CA LYS A 4 -19.49 -11.64 -19.82
C LYS A 4 -19.63 -11.58 -18.28
N TYR A 5 -20.76 -12.07 -17.75
CA TYR A 5 -21.01 -12.18 -16.31
C TYR A 5 -20.22 -13.32 -15.67
N VAL A 6 -20.12 -14.49 -16.33
CA VAL A 6 -19.28 -15.61 -15.84
C VAL A 6 -17.81 -15.20 -15.80
N LYS A 7 -17.33 -14.43 -16.79
CA LYS A 7 -15.96 -13.91 -16.77
C LYS A 7 -15.74 -12.91 -15.62
N ALA A 8 -16.70 -12.02 -15.35
CA ALA A 8 -16.61 -11.07 -14.24
C ALA A 8 -16.64 -11.75 -12.85
N ILE A 9 -17.40 -12.85 -12.68
CA ILE A 9 -17.43 -13.63 -11.43
C ILE A 9 -16.13 -14.42 -11.25
N LEU A 10 -15.56 -14.98 -12.32
CA LEU A 10 -14.25 -15.63 -12.29
C LEU A 10 -13.09 -14.62 -12.15
N GLU A 11 -13.24 -13.39 -12.64
CA GLU A 11 -12.28 -12.29 -12.45
C GLU A 11 -12.40 -11.67 -11.04
N SER A 12 -13.56 -11.77 -10.38
CA SER A 12 -13.73 -11.39 -8.95
C SER A 12 -13.19 -12.43 -7.97
N ASP A 13 -13.01 -13.68 -8.43
CA ASP A 13 -12.38 -14.79 -7.69
C ASP A 13 -10.87 -14.93 -7.97
N VAL A 14 -10.23 -13.90 -8.56
CA VAL A 14 -8.77 -13.84 -8.55
C VAL A 14 -8.35 -13.61 -7.11
N LEU A 15 -8.04 -14.73 -6.43
CA LEU A 15 -7.47 -14.78 -5.09
C LEU A 15 -6.40 -13.70 -5.00
N LYS A 16 -6.66 -12.71 -4.16
CA LYS A 16 -5.73 -11.63 -3.89
C LYS A 16 -4.57 -12.26 -3.12
N THR A 17 -3.37 -12.16 -3.67
CA THR A 17 -2.19 -12.78 -3.07
C THR A 17 -1.35 -11.79 -2.31
N ASN A 18 -1.63 -10.50 -2.44
CA ASN A 18 -0.90 -9.43 -1.78
C ASN A 18 -1.85 -8.43 -1.13
N ALA A 19 -1.41 -7.83 -0.04
CA ALA A 19 -2.10 -6.71 0.58
C ALA A 19 -1.10 -5.61 0.97
N GLY A 20 -1.58 -4.38 1.00
CA GLY A 20 -0.74 -3.21 1.27
C GLY A 20 -1.50 -2.03 1.82
N ILE A 21 -0.76 -1.00 2.20
CA ILE A 21 -1.29 0.26 2.70
C ILE A 21 -0.62 1.41 1.95
N VAL A 22 -1.42 2.32 1.38
CA VAL A 22 -0.92 3.66 1.05
C VAL A 22 -0.91 4.46 2.35
N ILE A 23 0.26 4.56 2.96
CA ILE A 23 0.45 5.33 4.19
C ILE A 23 0.63 6.80 3.81
N VAL A 24 -0.22 7.65 4.38
CA VAL A 24 -0.18 9.10 4.16
C VAL A 24 0.14 9.86 5.45
N ARG A 25 0.75 11.02 5.30
CA ARG A 25 0.95 11.97 6.40
C ARG A 25 0.88 13.39 5.86
N LYS A 26 0.26 14.27 6.63
CA LYS A 26 0.18 15.70 6.29
C LYS A 26 1.43 16.40 6.80
N PHE A 27 2.13 17.07 5.90
CA PHE A 27 3.26 17.94 6.21
C PHE A 27 2.84 19.37 5.88
N ASP A 28 2.80 20.22 6.90
CA ASP A 28 2.17 21.53 6.83
C ASP A 28 0.71 21.42 6.32
N ASN A 29 0.47 21.75 5.05
CA ASN A 29 -0.85 21.64 4.41
C ASN A 29 -0.87 20.67 3.22
N GLU A 30 0.18 19.88 3.02
CA GLU A 30 0.29 18.95 1.88
C GLU A 30 0.26 17.50 2.38
N TRP A 31 -0.62 16.69 1.79
CA TRP A 31 -0.60 15.25 1.98
C TRP A 31 0.54 14.62 1.20
N LYS A 32 1.33 13.78 1.86
CA LYS A 32 2.41 13.02 1.25
C LYS A 32 2.22 11.53 1.49
N VAL A 33 2.66 10.75 0.52
CA VAL A 33 2.69 9.29 0.53
C VAL A 33 4.06 8.83 1.00
N LEU A 34 4.10 7.82 1.87
CA LEU A 34 5.32 7.10 2.17
C LEU A 34 5.67 6.17 1.01
N CYS A 35 6.79 6.45 0.35
CA CYS A 35 7.32 5.63 -0.73
C CYS A 35 8.59 4.93 -0.27
N LEU A 36 8.61 3.60 -0.31
CA LEU A 36 9.77 2.79 0.01
C LEU A 36 10.61 2.59 -1.25
N GLN A 37 11.92 2.85 -1.17
CA GLN A 37 12.83 2.70 -2.30
C GLN A 37 13.47 1.31 -2.31
N LYS A 38 13.28 0.57 -3.39
CA LYS A 38 13.94 -0.71 -3.63
C LYS A 38 15.41 -0.53 -3.98
N HIS A 39 16.17 -1.63 -3.93
CA HIS A 39 17.59 -1.64 -4.29
C HIS A 39 17.85 -1.14 -5.72
N ASP A 40 16.98 -1.48 -6.67
CA ASP A 40 17.04 -1.03 -8.07
C ASP A 40 16.68 0.46 -8.28
N GLY A 41 16.24 1.15 -7.22
CA GLY A 41 15.88 2.56 -7.23
C GLY A 41 14.40 2.86 -7.51
N THR A 42 13.60 1.85 -7.86
CA THR A 42 12.15 1.98 -7.99
C THR A 42 11.48 2.23 -6.64
N TYR A 43 10.30 2.84 -6.65
CA TYR A 43 9.50 3.07 -5.45
C TYR A 43 8.31 2.12 -5.38
N ASP A 44 7.95 1.74 -4.16
CA ASP A 44 6.80 0.91 -3.79
C ASP A 44 6.03 1.56 -2.62
N ILE A 45 4.86 0.99 -2.31
CA ILE A 45 4.16 1.23 -1.04
C ILE A 45 4.49 0.10 -0.06
N THR A 46 4.08 0.21 1.21
CA THR A 46 4.15 -0.92 2.14
C THR A 46 3.19 -2.01 1.68
N LYS A 47 3.69 -3.19 1.31
CA LYS A 47 2.87 -4.30 0.81
C LYS A 47 3.66 -5.59 0.65
N GLY A 48 3.01 -6.71 0.93
CA GLY A 48 3.57 -8.04 0.70
C GLY A 48 2.51 -9.11 0.56
N MET A 49 2.92 -10.37 0.69
CA MET A 49 2.05 -11.50 0.47
C MET A 49 1.08 -11.69 1.63
N ILE A 50 -0.13 -12.15 1.32
CA ILE A 50 -1.08 -12.61 2.34
C ILE A 50 -0.69 -14.04 2.72
N GLU A 51 -0.30 -14.25 3.98
CA GLU A 51 0.10 -15.56 4.48
C GLU A 51 -1.11 -16.44 4.83
N PRO A 52 -0.94 -17.78 4.90
CA PRO A 52 -2.03 -18.68 5.27
C PRO A 52 -2.65 -18.33 6.63
N GLY A 53 -3.94 -18.00 6.62
CA GLY A 53 -4.70 -17.64 7.83
C GLY A 53 -4.82 -16.13 8.07
N GLU A 54 -4.14 -15.30 7.29
CA GLU A 54 -4.31 -13.85 7.35
C GLU A 54 -5.51 -13.39 6.51
N SER A 55 -6.28 -12.46 7.06
CA SER A 55 -7.09 -11.56 6.27
C SER A 55 -6.20 -10.55 5.53
N PRO A 56 -6.69 -9.92 4.45
CA PRO A 56 -5.88 -8.94 3.73
C PRO A 56 -5.44 -7.74 4.58
N ILE A 57 -6.25 -7.27 5.55
CA ILE A 57 -5.85 -6.16 6.40
C ILE A 57 -4.79 -6.56 7.42
N GLU A 58 -4.83 -7.79 7.94
CA GLU A 58 -3.79 -8.31 8.84
C GLU A 58 -2.44 -8.39 8.12
N ALA A 59 -2.43 -8.93 6.90
CA ALA A 59 -1.23 -8.95 6.06
C ALA A 59 -0.71 -7.53 5.78
N ALA A 60 -1.59 -6.59 5.42
CA ALA A 60 -1.20 -5.22 5.15
C ALA A 60 -0.58 -4.50 6.37
N LEU A 61 -1.12 -4.74 7.57
CA LEU A 61 -0.60 -4.20 8.83
C LEU A 61 0.76 -4.82 9.20
N ARG A 62 0.90 -6.14 9.06
CA ARG A 62 2.18 -6.85 9.27
C ARG A 62 3.25 -6.29 8.35
N GLU A 63 2.96 -6.16 7.06
CA GLU A 63 3.91 -5.66 6.06
C GLU A 63 4.28 -4.18 6.30
N ALA A 64 3.32 -3.34 6.72
CA ALA A 64 3.62 -1.97 7.12
C ALA A 64 4.64 -1.90 8.28
N TYR A 65 4.47 -2.76 9.28
CA TYR A 65 5.43 -2.87 10.38
C TYR A 65 6.77 -3.46 9.93
N GLU A 66 6.79 -4.54 9.15
CA GLU A 66 8.03 -5.18 8.71
C GLU A 66 8.88 -4.31 7.79
N GLU A 67 8.26 -3.60 6.85
CA GLU A 67 8.98 -2.84 5.82
C GLU A 67 9.32 -1.41 6.24
N SER A 68 8.57 -0.84 7.19
CA SER A 68 8.69 0.57 7.57
C SER A 68 8.64 0.84 9.07
N GLY A 69 8.49 -0.18 9.91
CA GLY A 69 8.39 -0.04 11.36
C GLY A 69 7.12 0.66 11.84
N ILE A 70 6.17 0.98 10.96
CA ILE A 70 4.96 1.73 11.29
C ILE A 70 3.90 0.77 11.83
N ASP A 71 3.44 1.02 13.06
CA ASP A 71 2.34 0.34 13.72
C ASP A 71 1.26 1.32 14.26
N ASP A 72 1.56 2.62 14.33
CA ASP A 72 0.58 3.68 14.57
C ASP A 72 -0.12 4.09 13.26
N LEU A 73 -1.23 3.40 12.95
CA LEU A 73 -2.02 3.62 11.74
C LEU A 73 -3.49 3.95 12.07
N SER A 74 -3.99 5.03 11.48
CA SER A 74 -5.39 5.44 11.59
C SER A 74 -6.11 5.35 10.24
N PHE A 75 -7.16 4.52 10.19
CA PHE A 75 -8.04 4.35 9.03
C PHE A 75 -9.19 5.38 9.07
N THR A 76 -8.84 6.67 9.13
CA THR A 76 -9.80 7.78 9.32
C THR A 76 -10.86 7.86 8.23
N TRP A 77 -10.53 7.41 7.01
CA TRP A 77 -11.44 7.40 5.85
C TRP A 77 -12.20 6.07 5.68
N GLY A 78 -12.13 5.18 6.68
CA GLY A 78 -12.63 3.83 6.59
C GLY A 78 -11.56 2.81 6.17
N SER A 79 -11.96 1.54 6.16
CA SER A 79 -11.08 0.40 5.87
C SER A 79 -11.51 -0.36 4.62
N ASP A 80 -12.24 0.28 3.72
CA ASP A 80 -12.61 -0.32 2.43
C ASP A 80 -11.38 -0.31 1.51
N PRO A 81 -10.93 -1.46 1.00
CA PRO A 81 -9.75 -1.51 0.16
C PRO A 81 -10.08 -1.26 -1.32
N ILE A 82 -9.08 -0.84 -2.07
CA ILE A 82 -9.09 -0.84 -3.54
C ILE A 82 -8.26 -2.00 -4.09
N SER A 83 -8.75 -2.63 -5.16
CA SER A 83 -7.96 -3.64 -5.89
C SER A 83 -6.90 -3.00 -6.77
N TYR A 84 -5.68 -3.57 -6.77
CA TYR A 84 -4.61 -3.24 -7.72
C TYR A 84 -3.94 -4.53 -8.19
N GLY A 85 -3.75 -4.75 -9.50
CA GLY A 85 -3.15 -5.99 -10.00
C GLY A 85 -3.69 -7.26 -9.32
N LYS A 86 -2.81 -8.02 -8.65
CA LYS A 86 -3.14 -9.22 -7.85
C LYS A 86 -3.31 -8.96 -6.34
N GLY A 87 -3.36 -7.70 -5.91
CA GLY A 87 -3.48 -7.33 -4.50
C GLY A 87 -4.65 -6.39 -4.20
N VAL A 88 -4.72 -6.02 -2.92
CA VAL A 88 -5.66 -5.03 -2.36
C VAL A 88 -4.91 -4.02 -1.51
N CYS A 89 -5.31 -2.76 -1.56
CA CYS A 89 -4.67 -1.68 -0.84
C CYS A 89 -5.66 -0.98 0.09
N PHE A 90 -5.23 -0.71 1.31
CA PHE A 90 -5.92 0.17 2.25
C PHE A 90 -5.25 1.54 2.26
N VAL A 91 -5.91 2.52 2.89
CA VAL A 91 -5.35 3.87 3.07
C VAL A 91 -5.41 4.20 4.55
N ALA A 92 -4.28 4.61 5.11
CA ALA A 92 -4.18 4.97 6.50
C ALA A 92 -3.26 6.16 6.68
N GLN A 93 -3.53 6.97 7.70
CA GLN A 93 -2.64 8.03 8.11
C GLN A 93 -1.78 7.61 9.29
N THR A 94 -0.61 8.22 9.43
CA THR A 94 0.26 8.05 10.59
C THR A 94 0.88 9.37 11.03
N SER A 95 1.25 9.43 12.30
CA SER A 95 2.13 10.48 12.86
C SER A 95 3.57 9.99 13.07
N GLN A 96 3.79 8.69 12.95
CA GLN A 96 5.06 8.01 13.20
C GLN A 96 6.07 8.28 12.08
N ASP A 97 7.35 8.29 12.44
CA ASP A 97 8.45 8.31 11.47
C ASP A 97 8.81 6.87 11.07
N PRO A 98 8.94 6.58 9.76
CA PRO A 98 9.28 5.24 9.30
C PRO A 98 10.75 4.90 9.60
N ILE A 99 10.99 3.64 9.88
CA ILE A 99 12.31 3.04 10.05
C ILE A 99 12.39 1.84 9.11
N ILE A 100 13.39 1.81 8.23
CA ILE A 100 13.62 0.63 7.39
C ILE A 100 14.15 -0.49 8.27
N LEU A 101 13.42 -1.60 8.33
CA LEU A 101 13.78 -2.77 9.11
C LEU A 101 14.18 -3.94 8.19
N PRO A 102 15.07 -4.83 8.64
CA PRO A 102 15.19 -6.14 8.02
C PRO A 102 13.95 -6.97 8.34
N ASN A 103 13.49 -7.77 7.38
CA ASN A 103 12.44 -8.75 7.65
C ASN A 103 12.89 -9.66 8.82
N PRO A 104 12.05 -9.87 9.85
CA PRO A 104 12.47 -10.49 11.11
C PRO A 104 12.81 -11.98 10.97
N VAL A 105 12.32 -12.64 9.93
CA VAL A 105 12.54 -14.07 9.68
C VAL A 105 13.79 -14.29 8.84
N THR A 106 13.93 -13.56 7.74
CA THR A 106 15.00 -13.76 6.75
C THR A 106 16.23 -12.90 7.02
N GLY A 107 16.09 -11.81 7.77
CA GLY A 107 17.12 -10.78 7.97
C GLY A 107 17.36 -9.90 6.73
N ILE A 108 16.59 -10.08 5.66
CA ILE A 108 16.76 -9.33 4.42
C ILE A 108 16.11 -7.96 4.55
N VAL A 109 16.86 -6.92 4.21
CA VAL A 109 16.35 -5.56 4.06
C VAL A 109 15.85 -5.40 2.62
N GLU A 110 14.52 -5.49 2.41
CA GLU A 110 13.92 -5.42 1.06
C GLU A 110 14.03 -4.02 0.45
N HIS A 111 13.90 -2.99 1.28
CA HIS A 111 13.94 -1.58 0.88
C HIS A 111 15.17 -0.90 1.44
N LYS A 112 15.88 -0.09 0.65
CA LYS A 112 17.14 0.54 1.10
C LYS A 112 16.95 1.91 1.76
N SER A 113 15.82 2.57 1.51
CA SER A 113 15.47 3.89 2.07
C SER A 113 13.99 4.18 1.87
N TYR A 114 13.52 5.31 2.38
CA TYR A 114 12.16 5.82 2.14
C TYR A 114 12.16 7.29 1.75
N LYS A 115 11.06 7.77 1.18
CA LYS A 115 10.77 9.19 0.99
C LYS A 115 9.29 9.48 1.20
N TRP A 116 8.99 10.62 1.80
CA TRP A 116 7.66 11.22 1.74
C TRP A 116 7.53 12.03 0.46
N LYS A 117 6.58 11.68 -0.40
CA LYS A 117 6.41 12.29 -1.73
C LYS A 117 5.00 12.83 -1.91
N SER A 118 4.84 13.89 -2.69
CA SER A 118 3.51 14.35 -3.13
C SER A 118 2.82 13.24 -3.94
N PHE A 119 1.48 13.29 -4.06
CA PHE A 119 0.75 12.34 -4.91
C PHE A 119 1.25 12.37 -6.36
N LYS A 120 1.51 13.58 -6.89
CA LYS A 120 2.07 13.77 -8.24
C LYS A 120 3.44 13.10 -8.39
N ASP A 121 4.39 13.39 -7.50
CA ASP A 121 5.73 12.82 -7.62
C ASP A 121 5.71 11.29 -7.43
N THR A 122 4.73 10.79 -6.66
CA THR A 122 4.52 9.36 -6.44
C THR A 122 4.09 8.68 -7.73
N THR A 123 3.03 9.17 -8.39
CA THR A 123 2.52 8.57 -9.63
C THR A 123 3.51 8.63 -10.80
N GLU A 124 4.42 9.60 -10.81
CA GLU A 124 5.51 9.70 -11.81
C GLU A 124 6.65 8.68 -11.62
N SER A 125 6.73 7.97 -10.49
CA SER A 125 7.92 7.18 -10.13
C SER A 125 7.65 5.81 -9.50
N ILE A 126 6.42 5.57 -9.04
CA ILE A 126 6.01 4.29 -8.46
C ILE A 126 5.75 3.27 -9.57
N LEU A 127 5.72 1.99 -9.21
CA LEU A 127 5.36 0.93 -10.15
C LEU A 127 3.95 1.19 -10.73
N ASN A 128 3.83 1.20 -12.07
CA ASN A 128 2.61 1.62 -12.78
C ASN A 128 1.31 0.93 -12.30
N TYR A 129 1.38 -0.34 -11.88
CA TYR A 129 0.21 -1.08 -11.42
C TYR A 129 -0.33 -0.61 -10.06
N LEU A 130 0.44 0.20 -9.31
CA LEU A 130 0.06 0.80 -8.03
C LEU A 130 -0.58 2.18 -8.18
N ILE A 131 -0.46 2.82 -9.34
CA ILE A 131 -1.05 4.15 -9.61
C ILE A 131 -2.55 4.21 -9.24
N PRO A 132 -3.39 3.18 -9.53
CA PRO A 132 -4.79 3.20 -9.09
C PRO A 132 -4.97 3.32 -7.57
N ALA A 133 -4.10 2.70 -6.77
CA ALA A 133 -4.14 2.80 -5.32
C ALA A 133 -3.73 4.20 -4.84
N ILE A 134 -2.76 4.83 -5.51
CA ILE A 134 -2.32 6.20 -5.23
C ILE A 134 -3.43 7.20 -5.53
N HIS A 135 -4.11 7.09 -6.68
CA HIS A 135 -5.25 7.95 -6.99
C HIS A 135 -6.43 7.73 -6.05
N TYR A 136 -6.69 6.48 -5.65
CA TYR A 136 -7.73 6.19 -4.67
C TYR A 136 -7.44 6.88 -3.33
N ALA A 137 -6.21 6.78 -2.83
CA ALA A 137 -5.78 7.49 -1.64
C ALA A 137 -5.88 9.01 -1.79
N GLN A 138 -5.46 9.57 -2.93
CA GLN A 138 -5.55 11.00 -3.20
C GLN A 138 -7.00 11.48 -3.10
N ASN A 139 -7.93 10.82 -3.78
CA ASN A 139 -9.34 11.20 -3.74
C ASN A 139 -9.90 11.13 -2.31
N LEU A 140 -9.59 10.07 -1.56
CA LEU A 140 -10.05 9.94 -0.17
C LEU A 140 -9.59 11.10 0.73
N VAL A 141 -8.35 11.57 0.56
CA VAL A 141 -7.79 12.60 1.45
C VAL A 141 -8.03 14.04 1.00
N GLU A 142 -8.38 14.24 -0.28
CA GLU A 142 -8.65 15.56 -0.88
C GLU A 142 -10.16 15.86 -1.04
N GLU A 143 -11.05 14.86 -0.99
CA GLU A 143 -12.52 15.05 -1.04
C GLU A 143 -13.15 15.53 0.31
N LEU A 144 -12.35 16.14 1.20
CA LEU A 144 -12.80 16.73 2.48
C LEU A 144 -12.47 18.22 2.59
#